data_AF-A0A502FR26-F1
#
_entry.id   AF-A0A502FR26-F1
#
_cell.length_a   1.000
_cell.length_b   1.000
_cell.length_c   1.000
_cell.angle_alpha   90.00
_cell.angle_beta   90.00
_cell.angle_gamma   90.00
#
_symmetry.space_group_name_H-M   'P 1'
#
loop_
_entity.id
_entity.type
_entity.pdbx_description
1 polymer ?
#
loop_
_entity_poly.entity_id
_entity_poly.type
_entity_poly.pdbx_seq_one_letter_code
_entity_poly.pdbx_strand_id
1 'polypeptide(L)'
;MRQVPAERVRRQILGVLRAWGMPDDLAATTAEAMVETDLMGIDSHGLSMLMMYESFREAGQLDLAARPRAVLDLPATALVDGGANLGHPVADFCMRLAVEKARASGIAAVGARNSHHFGAAGHYARIASSAGMIGMITSSARTVLMVPTRGTLPLLGANPIAFAAPALRNRPFVLDISTTTVAANKVKVYDLNGVPIPEGWVVDEAGRPVTDSAEAMRVIFQEPGGGVTPLGGAEATGGHKGYGLGVMVQVLSATLTGAAFGPARNPTRKPGDPDDVGHFFLAIDPRAFRPEGGFENDMDAMIDTLRATPPADPARPVLVGGDPEAAERERRLEGGIPVPPALEAHVRAICGRSGARYELSDD
;
A
#
# COMPACT_ATOMS: atom_id res chain seq x y z
N MET A 1 -11.59 -11.71 19.62
CA MET A 1 -10.98 -10.52 18.98
C MET A 1 -11.75 -9.32 19.49
N ARG A 2 -11.09 -8.29 20.04
CA ARG A 2 -11.79 -7.12 20.56
C ARG A 2 -12.20 -6.22 19.39
N GLN A 3 -13.41 -5.67 19.42
CA GLN A 3 -13.80 -4.61 18.51
C GLN A 3 -13.48 -3.26 19.14
N VAL A 4 -12.65 -2.46 18.49
CA VAL A 4 -12.14 -1.19 19.03
C VAL A 4 -12.64 -0.04 18.15
N PRO A 5 -13.32 0.99 18.70
CA PRO A 5 -13.76 2.14 17.91
C PRO A 5 -12.60 2.78 17.14
N ALA A 6 -12.83 3.18 15.89
CA ALA A 6 -11.79 3.73 15.01
C ALA A 6 -11.05 4.92 15.63
N GLU A 7 -11.78 5.79 16.34
CA GLU A 7 -11.20 6.94 17.05
C GLU A 7 -10.22 6.54 18.16
N ARG A 8 -10.46 5.41 18.83
CA ARG A 8 -9.55 4.89 19.84
C ARG A 8 -8.29 4.31 19.21
N VAL A 9 -8.42 3.60 18.07
CA VAL A 9 -7.27 3.15 17.28
C VAL A 9 -6.44 4.34 16.78
N ARG A 10 -7.10 5.41 16.30
CA ARG A 10 -6.47 6.66 15.89
C ARG A 10 -5.65 7.28 17.02
N ARG A 11 -6.25 7.47 18.20
CA ARG A 11 -5.53 8.00 19.37
C ARG A 11 -4.34 7.14 19.77
N GLN A 12 -4.48 5.81 19.70
CA GLN A 12 -3.37 4.91 20.02
C GLN A 12 -2.19 5.11 19.07
N ILE A 13 -2.43 5.11 17.76
CA ILE A 13 -1.38 5.29 16.75
C ILE A 13 -0.75 6.67 16.91
N LEU A 14 -1.57 7.72 17.02
CA LEU A 14 -1.12 9.09 17.21
C LEU A 14 -0.24 9.25 18.45
N GLY A 15 -0.64 8.65 19.58
CA GLY A 15 0.12 8.69 20.83
C GLY A 15 1.50 8.03 20.71
N VAL A 16 1.57 6.89 20.04
CA VAL A 16 2.84 6.18 19.79
C VAL A 16 3.75 6.99 18.87
N LEU A 17 3.23 7.52 17.75
CA LEU A 17 4.02 8.31 16.80
C LEU A 17 4.57 9.59 17.45
N ARG A 18 3.76 10.28 18.26
CA ARG A 18 4.21 11.44 19.05
C ARG A 18 5.29 11.07 20.06
N ALA A 19 5.12 9.96 20.77
CA ALA A 19 6.12 9.48 21.72
C ALA A 19 7.45 9.12 21.04
N TRP A 20 7.41 8.74 19.75
CA TRP A 20 8.61 8.56 18.93
C TRP A 20 9.21 9.87 18.38
N GLY A 21 8.64 11.03 18.70
CA GLY A 21 9.14 12.34 18.31
C GLY A 21 8.64 12.84 16.95
N MET A 22 7.63 12.19 16.36
CA MET A 22 7.01 12.65 15.12
C MET A 22 6.20 13.93 15.37
N PRO A 23 6.36 15.00 14.56
CA PRO A 23 5.55 16.22 14.68
C PRO A 23 4.04 15.94 14.53
N ASP A 24 3.24 16.70 15.27
CA ASP A 24 1.79 16.46 15.41
C ASP A 24 1.02 16.35 14.11
N ASP A 25 1.32 17.20 13.14
CA ASP A 25 0.66 17.20 11.83
C ASP A 25 1.04 15.96 11.01
N LEU A 26 2.31 15.56 11.00
CA LEU A 26 2.77 14.36 10.30
C LEU A 26 2.26 13.08 10.98
N ALA A 27 2.19 13.08 12.32
CA ALA A 27 1.64 11.99 13.10
C ALA A 27 0.13 11.84 12.88
N ALA A 28 -0.61 12.94 12.76
CA ALA A 28 -2.03 12.95 12.44
C ALA A 28 -2.29 12.37 11.03
N THR A 29 -1.54 12.82 10.01
CA THR A 29 -1.63 12.27 8.65
C THR A 29 -1.36 10.77 8.63
N THR A 30 -0.32 10.33 9.32
CA THR A 30 0.06 8.90 9.40
C THR A 30 -1.01 8.08 10.12
N ALA A 31 -1.51 8.56 11.27
CA ALA A 31 -2.55 7.87 12.03
C ALA A 31 -3.85 7.74 11.25
N GLU A 32 -4.25 8.78 10.52
CA GLU A 32 -5.45 8.75 9.68
C GLU A 32 -5.32 7.71 8.56
N ALA A 33 -4.20 7.70 7.83
CA ALA A 33 -3.96 6.73 6.76
C ALA A 33 -3.98 5.28 7.28
N MET A 34 -3.36 5.03 8.43
CA MET A 34 -3.33 3.70 9.05
C MET A 34 -4.73 3.25 9.53
N VAL A 35 -5.50 4.13 10.15
CA VAL A 35 -6.86 3.81 10.61
C VAL A 35 -7.81 3.57 9.45
N GLU A 36 -7.74 4.39 8.41
CA GLU A 36 -8.54 4.19 7.20
C GLU A 36 -8.22 2.84 6.53
N THR A 37 -6.95 2.43 6.56
CA THR A 37 -6.51 1.13 6.07
C THR A 37 -7.10 -0.03 6.89
N ASP A 38 -7.11 0.08 8.22
CA ASP A 38 -7.79 -0.90 9.09
C ASP A 38 -9.32 -0.89 8.88
N LEU A 39 -9.93 0.29 8.67
CA LEU A 39 -11.36 0.39 8.38
C LEU A 39 -11.71 -0.33 7.08
N MET A 40 -10.89 -0.20 6.04
CA MET A 40 -11.06 -0.90 4.76
C MET A 40 -10.80 -2.41 4.83
N GLY A 41 -10.39 -2.94 5.99
CA GLY A 41 -10.07 -4.37 6.16
C GLY A 41 -8.70 -4.80 5.66
N ILE A 42 -7.82 -3.84 5.38
CA ILE A 42 -6.45 -4.10 4.94
C ILE A 42 -5.55 -4.18 6.19
N ASP A 43 -5.84 -5.15 7.05
CA ASP A 43 -5.29 -5.28 8.42
C ASP A 43 -3.77 -5.41 8.49
N SER A 44 -3.14 -5.71 7.35
CA SER A 44 -1.70 -5.81 7.19
C SER A 44 -0.98 -4.46 7.05
N HIS A 45 -1.71 -3.35 6.89
CA HIS A 45 -1.12 -2.03 6.59
C HIS A 45 -1.59 -0.90 7.53
N GLY A 46 -2.43 -1.21 8.53
CA GLY A 46 -2.88 -0.26 9.57
C GLY A 46 -2.10 -0.38 10.88
N LEU A 47 -2.80 -0.50 12.02
CA LEU A 47 -2.23 -0.54 13.38
C LEU A 47 -1.09 -1.55 13.53
N SER A 48 -1.17 -2.68 12.84
CA SER A 48 -0.14 -3.73 12.86
C SER A 48 1.23 -3.25 12.39
N MET A 49 1.31 -2.16 11.61
CA MET A 49 2.57 -1.65 11.10
C MET A 49 3.44 -0.95 12.15
N LEU A 50 2.89 -0.60 13.32
CA LEU A 50 3.69 -0.02 14.41
C LEU A 50 4.88 -0.92 14.80
N MET A 51 4.72 -2.25 14.73
CA MET A 51 5.81 -3.19 15.03
C MET A 51 6.98 -3.03 14.06
N MET A 52 6.69 -2.90 12.76
CA MET A 52 7.71 -2.71 11.74
C MET A 52 8.35 -1.33 11.85
N TYR A 53 7.54 -0.28 12.04
CA TYR A 53 8.06 1.09 12.16
C TYR A 53 8.92 1.28 13.43
N GLU A 54 8.58 0.62 14.54
CA GLU A 54 9.43 0.63 15.73
C GLU A 54 10.81 0.05 15.42
N SER A 55 10.87 -1.08 14.69
CA SER A 55 12.16 -1.69 14.29
C SER A 55 12.99 -0.79 13.38
N PHE A 56 12.37 -0.07 12.45
CA PHE A 56 13.08 0.88 11.58
C PHE A 56 13.63 2.06 12.38
N ARG A 57 12.83 2.56 13.34
CA ARG A 57 13.23 3.63 14.25
C ARG A 57 14.40 3.20 15.13
N GLU A 58 14.34 2.02 15.75
CA GLU A 58 15.41 1.48 16.59
C GLU A 58 16.69 1.21 15.81
N ALA A 59 16.56 0.81 14.54
CA ALA A 59 17.69 0.65 13.63
C ALA A 59 18.27 1.99 13.12
N GLY A 60 17.71 3.14 13.49
CA GLY A 60 18.17 4.46 13.06
C GLY A 60 17.86 4.79 11.59
N GLN A 61 16.91 4.10 10.98
CA GLN A 61 16.60 4.22 9.55
C GLN A 61 15.61 5.34 9.23
N LEU A 62 14.93 5.88 10.24
CA LEU A 62 13.88 6.89 10.10
C LEU A 62 14.32 8.24 10.65
N ASP A 63 14.01 9.31 9.91
CA ASP A 63 13.90 10.65 10.45
C ASP A 63 12.41 11.03 10.51
N LEU A 64 11.80 10.83 11.69
CA LEU A 64 10.37 11.07 11.90
C LEU A 64 10.00 12.57 11.90
N ALA A 65 10.98 13.47 12.02
CA ALA A 65 10.76 14.91 11.99
C ALA A 65 10.96 15.52 10.60
N ALA A 66 11.63 14.80 9.69
CA ALA A 66 11.85 15.25 8.32
C ALA A 66 10.53 15.52 7.59
N ARG A 67 10.49 16.61 6.81
CA ARG A 67 9.31 17.00 6.03
C ARG A 67 9.56 16.75 4.55
N PRO A 68 8.57 16.19 3.82
CA PRO A 68 8.70 16.04 2.37
C PRO A 68 8.91 17.41 1.73
N ARG A 69 9.86 17.49 0.79
CA ARG A 69 10.21 18.73 0.10
C ARG A 69 10.39 18.50 -1.39
N ALA A 70 9.79 19.35 -2.21
CA ALA A 70 10.09 19.38 -3.64
C ALA A 70 11.54 19.82 -3.88
N VAL A 71 12.32 18.96 -4.53
CA VAL A 71 13.71 19.24 -4.95
C VAL A 71 13.81 19.57 -6.44
N LEU A 72 12.77 19.28 -7.20
CA LEU A 72 12.51 19.78 -8.54
C LEU A 72 11.03 20.10 -8.64
N ASP A 73 10.68 21.29 -9.10
CA ASP A 73 9.30 21.76 -9.17
C ASP A 73 9.06 22.45 -10.52
N LEU A 74 8.27 21.80 -11.38
CA LEU A 74 7.87 22.26 -12.71
C LEU A 74 6.34 22.40 -12.76
N PRO A 75 5.76 23.07 -13.78
CA PRO A 75 4.32 23.32 -13.83
C PRO A 75 3.43 22.08 -13.69
N ALA A 76 3.79 20.98 -14.37
CA ALA A 76 3.03 19.74 -14.37
C ALA A 76 3.78 18.55 -13.73
N THR A 77 5.01 18.75 -13.25
CA THR A 77 5.79 17.68 -12.62
C THR A 77 6.56 18.14 -11.40
N ALA A 78 6.83 17.23 -10.47
CA ALA A 78 7.75 17.49 -9.37
C ALA A 78 8.51 16.22 -8.93
N LEU A 79 9.68 16.41 -8.33
CA LEU A 79 10.40 15.38 -7.58
C LEU A 79 10.48 15.80 -6.12
N VAL A 80 10.08 14.92 -5.22
CA VAL A 80 10.05 15.13 -3.78
C VAL A 80 11.09 14.25 -3.10
N ASP A 81 11.83 14.84 -2.16
CA ASP A 81 12.65 14.10 -1.21
C ASP A 81 11.85 13.90 0.08
N GLY A 82 11.64 12.65 0.47
CA GLY A 82 10.89 12.26 1.67
C GLY A 82 11.68 12.41 2.98
N GLY A 83 12.99 12.66 2.89
CA GLY A 83 13.84 12.91 4.06
C GLY A 83 14.00 11.70 4.99
N ALA A 84 13.88 10.47 4.48
CA ALA A 84 13.88 9.24 5.27
C ALA A 84 12.77 9.16 6.33
N ASN A 85 11.68 9.91 6.20
CA ASN A 85 10.51 9.74 7.05
C ASN A 85 9.73 8.47 6.65
N LEU A 86 8.72 8.10 7.44
CA LEU A 86 7.66 7.18 7.05
C LEU A 86 7.01 7.66 5.75
N GLY A 87 6.52 6.73 4.94
CA GLY A 87 5.98 7.08 3.63
C GLY A 87 4.63 7.77 3.66
N HIS A 88 3.88 7.71 4.77
CA HIS A 88 2.52 8.26 4.83
C HIS A 88 2.45 9.77 4.61
N PRO A 89 3.22 10.61 5.34
CA PRO A 89 3.21 12.04 5.07
C PRO A 89 3.80 12.41 3.71
N VAL A 90 4.76 11.62 3.21
CA VAL A 90 5.36 11.81 1.88
C VAL A 90 4.31 11.57 0.79
N ALA A 91 3.52 10.50 0.92
CA ALA A 91 2.51 10.12 -0.05
C ALA A 91 1.31 11.07 -0.07
N ASP A 92 0.81 11.49 1.10
CA ASP A 92 -0.24 12.50 1.21
C ASP A 92 0.23 13.83 0.57
N PHE A 93 1.43 14.30 0.91
CA PHE A 93 2.01 15.50 0.30
C PHE A 93 2.11 15.39 -1.23
N CYS A 94 2.65 14.29 -1.74
CA CYS A 94 2.88 14.14 -3.18
C CYS A 94 1.58 14.05 -3.99
N MET A 95 0.58 13.32 -3.50
CA MET A 95 -0.69 13.23 -4.21
C MET A 95 -1.46 14.57 -4.16
N ARG A 96 -1.43 15.28 -3.03
CA ARG A 96 -2.02 16.64 -2.96
C ARG A 96 -1.34 17.61 -3.92
N LEU A 97 0.00 17.56 -4.00
CA LEU A 97 0.77 18.36 -4.95
C LEU A 97 0.42 18.00 -6.41
N ALA A 98 0.25 16.71 -6.72
CA ALA A 98 -0.20 16.27 -8.04
C ALA A 98 -1.59 16.82 -8.37
N VAL A 99 -2.55 16.72 -7.44
CA VAL A 99 -3.91 17.26 -7.60
C VAL A 99 -3.87 18.78 -7.81
N GLU A 100 -3.10 19.51 -7.00
CA GLU A 100 -2.95 20.96 -7.14
C GLU A 100 -2.45 21.36 -8.52
N LYS A 101 -1.37 20.72 -8.99
CA LYS A 101 -0.79 20.98 -10.31
C LYS A 101 -1.76 20.62 -11.44
N ALA A 102 -2.41 19.46 -11.34
CA ALA A 102 -3.36 19.00 -12.34
C ALA A 102 -4.57 19.94 -12.50
N ARG A 103 -4.97 20.70 -11.47
CA ARG A 103 -6.01 21.74 -11.60
C ARG A 103 -5.62 22.83 -12.61
N ALA A 104 -4.34 23.14 -12.72
CA ALA A 104 -3.83 24.16 -13.62
C ALA A 104 -3.43 23.61 -14.99
N SER A 105 -2.89 22.38 -15.05
CA SER A 105 -2.32 21.79 -16.27
C SER A 105 -3.17 20.69 -16.91
N GLY A 106 -4.27 20.27 -16.28
CA GLY A 106 -5.08 19.13 -16.69
C GLY A 106 -4.50 17.76 -16.30
N ILE A 107 -3.17 17.61 -16.30
CA ILE A 107 -2.46 16.43 -15.80
C ILE A 107 -1.23 16.87 -15.02
N ALA A 108 -0.92 16.18 -13.92
CA ALA A 108 0.38 16.33 -13.27
C ALA A 108 0.92 15.02 -12.67
N ALA A 109 2.24 14.89 -12.65
CA ALA A 109 2.95 13.73 -12.14
C ALA A 109 4.02 14.12 -11.09
N VAL A 110 3.99 13.49 -9.93
CA VAL A 110 4.95 13.72 -8.84
C VAL A 110 5.68 12.42 -8.54
N GLY A 111 7.00 12.47 -8.52
CA GLY A 111 7.86 11.39 -8.05
C GLY A 111 8.34 11.66 -6.63
N ALA A 112 8.56 10.61 -5.83
CA ALA A 112 9.20 10.70 -4.53
C ALA A 112 10.34 9.70 -4.41
N ARG A 113 11.39 10.09 -3.68
CA ARG A 113 12.51 9.23 -3.27
C ARG A 113 12.84 9.46 -1.80
N ASN A 114 13.76 8.68 -1.26
CA ASN A 114 14.20 8.79 0.14
C ASN A 114 13.01 8.70 1.11
N SER A 115 12.09 7.75 0.84
CA SER A 115 10.89 7.48 1.62
C SER A 115 10.94 6.06 2.20
N HIS A 116 9.91 5.70 2.96
CA HIS A 116 9.68 4.37 3.51
C HIS A 116 8.28 3.86 3.15
N HIS A 117 7.88 2.74 3.74
CA HIS A 117 6.56 2.16 3.57
C HIS A 117 5.44 3.16 3.93
N PHE A 118 4.41 3.23 3.09
CA PHE A 118 3.30 4.20 3.19
C PHE A 118 1.92 3.57 3.45
N GLY A 119 1.82 2.26 3.71
CA GLY A 119 0.51 1.60 3.86
C GLY A 119 -0.15 1.24 2.54
N ALA A 120 -1.49 1.29 2.50
CA ALA A 120 -2.27 0.94 1.32
C ALA A 120 -2.29 2.10 0.29
N ALA A 121 -1.87 1.82 -0.95
CA ALA A 121 -1.74 2.84 -1.98
C ALA A 121 -3.10 3.46 -2.38
N GLY A 122 -4.18 2.67 -2.30
CA GLY A 122 -5.54 3.09 -2.60
C GLY A 122 -6.05 4.23 -1.72
N HIS A 123 -5.56 4.34 -0.46
CA HIS A 123 -5.89 5.47 0.42
C HIS A 123 -5.49 6.80 -0.22
N TYR A 124 -4.26 6.89 -0.71
CA TYR A 124 -3.76 8.11 -1.33
C TYR A 124 -4.37 8.34 -2.70
N ALA A 125 -4.65 7.29 -3.49
CA ALA A 125 -5.30 7.46 -4.79
C ALA A 125 -6.69 8.13 -4.64
N ARG A 126 -7.40 7.85 -3.53
CA ARG A 126 -8.67 8.50 -3.20
C ARG A 126 -8.56 10.00 -2.91
N ILE A 127 -7.37 10.54 -2.61
CA ILE A 127 -7.18 11.99 -2.46
C ILE A 127 -7.51 12.70 -3.78
N ALA A 128 -7.08 12.13 -4.92
CA ALA A 128 -7.41 12.67 -6.24
C ALA A 128 -8.89 12.50 -6.57
N SER A 129 -9.47 11.31 -6.37
CA SER A 129 -10.89 11.08 -6.70
C SER A 129 -11.84 11.90 -5.83
N SER A 130 -11.49 12.15 -4.57
CA SER A 130 -12.25 13.07 -3.69
C SER A 130 -12.17 14.53 -4.16
N ALA A 131 -11.16 14.88 -4.96
CA ALA A 131 -11.02 16.18 -5.60
C ALA A 131 -11.64 16.26 -7.01
N GLY A 132 -12.37 15.21 -7.44
CA GLY A 132 -12.96 15.12 -8.78
C GLY A 132 -11.95 14.74 -9.86
N MET A 133 -10.81 14.16 -9.51
CA MET A 133 -9.73 13.80 -10.44
C MET A 133 -9.44 12.30 -10.43
N ILE A 134 -8.91 11.78 -11.52
CA ILE A 134 -8.38 10.42 -11.55
C ILE A 134 -7.01 10.44 -10.86
N GLY A 135 -6.78 9.49 -9.94
CA GLY A 135 -5.50 9.29 -9.27
C GLY A 135 -4.89 7.94 -9.63
N MET A 136 -3.60 7.90 -9.94
CA MET A 136 -2.82 6.66 -10.05
C MET A 136 -1.57 6.75 -9.19
N ILE A 137 -1.25 5.66 -8.49
CA ILE A 137 -0.10 5.58 -7.62
C ILE A 137 0.63 4.27 -7.87
N THR A 138 1.95 4.34 -7.91
CA THR A 138 2.81 3.16 -7.89
C THR A 138 3.89 3.34 -6.83
N SER A 139 4.37 2.24 -6.26
CA SER A 139 5.48 2.26 -5.29
C SER A 139 6.42 1.10 -5.55
N SER A 140 7.73 1.33 -5.47
CA SER A 140 8.64 0.22 -5.27
C SER A 140 8.44 -0.35 -3.85
N ALA A 141 8.85 -1.59 -3.62
CA ALA A 141 8.84 -2.15 -2.27
C ALA A 141 10.26 -2.44 -1.80
N ARG A 142 10.48 -2.27 -0.49
CA ARG A 142 11.72 -2.64 0.19
C ARG A 142 11.99 -4.13 0.12
N THR A 143 10.98 -4.94 0.43
CA THR A 143 11.11 -6.40 0.52
C THR A 143 11.15 -6.98 -0.89
N VAL A 144 12.27 -7.61 -1.25
CA VAL A 144 12.46 -8.31 -2.52
C VAL A 144 11.92 -9.73 -2.35
N LEU A 145 10.87 -10.07 -3.09
CA LEU A 145 10.12 -11.31 -2.91
C LEU A 145 9.54 -11.89 -4.21
N MET A 146 9.41 -11.08 -5.26
CA MET A 146 8.85 -11.52 -6.53
C MET A 146 9.94 -12.08 -7.42
N VAL A 147 9.73 -13.31 -7.89
CA VAL A 147 10.58 -13.97 -8.88
C VAL A 147 10.15 -13.52 -10.28
N PRO A 148 11.03 -12.92 -11.09
CA PRO A 148 10.72 -12.63 -12.49
C PRO A 148 10.28 -13.88 -13.24
N THR A 149 9.39 -13.75 -14.22
CA THR A 149 8.99 -14.90 -15.05
C THR A 149 10.22 -15.53 -15.69
N ARG A 150 10.37 -16.86 -15.54
CA ARG A 150 11.54 -17.67 -15.96
C ARG A 150 12.84 -17.42 -15.16
N GLY A 151 12.78 -16.64 -14.09
CA GLY A 151 13.86 -16.50 -13.12
C GLY A 151 13.75 -17.51 -11.98
N THR A 152 14.80 -17.57 -11.17
CA THR A 152 14.89 -18.44 -9.99
C THR A 152 15.19 -17.68 -8.70
N LEU A 153 15.54 -16.39 -8.81
CA LEU A 153 15.86 -15.51 -7.69
C LEU A 153 14.83 -14.39 -7.60
N PRO A 154 14.43 -13.98 -6.38
CA PRO A 154 13.55 -12.84 -6.21
C PRO A 154 14.32 -11.55 -6.53
N LEU A 155 13.74 -10.69 -7.38
CA LEU A 155 14.39 -9.46 -7.84
C LEU A 155 13.49 -8.22 -7.72
N LEU A 156 12.19 -8.40 -7.52
CA LEU A 156 11.24 -7.29 -7.37
C LEU A 156 10.47 -7.41 -6.06
N GLY A 157 9.91 -6.30 -5.62
CA GLY A 157 8.97 -6.31 -4.51
C GLY A 157 7.55 -6.67 -4.94
N ALA A 158 6.61 -6.53 -4.00
CA ALA A 158 5.17 -6.58 -4.29
C ALA A 158 4.72 -5.47 -5.25
N ASN A 159 5.45 -4.35 -5.29
CA ASN A 159 5.36 -3.27 -6.27
C ASN A 159 3.89 -2.91 -6.62
N PRO A 160 3.13 -2.32 -5.68
CA PRO A 160 1.68 -2.14 -5.86
C PRO A 160 1.34 -1.07 -6.90
N ILE A 161 0.14 -1.20 -7.45
CA ILE A 161 -0.54 -0.21 -8.30
C ILE A 161 -1.89 0.11 -7.65
N ALA A 162 -2.14 1.40 -7.42
CA ALA A 162 -3.47 1.89 -7.09
C ALA A 162 -3.98 2.87 -8.14
N PHE A 163 -5.28 2.81 -8.40
CA PHE A 163 -5.99 3.67 -9.33
C PHE A 163 -7.35 4.02 -8.76
N ALA A 164 -7.71 5.29 -8.74
CA ALA A 164 -9.01 5.77 -8.28
C ALA A 164 -9.61 6.73 -9.31
N ALA A 165 -10.91 6.58 -9.58
CA ALA A 165 -11.65 7.47 -10.48
C ALA A 165 -12.99 7.89 -9.85
N PRO A 166 -13.34 9.19 -9.90
CA PRO A 166 -14.60 9.68 -9.37
C PRO A 166 -15.80 9.17 -10.19
N ALA A 167 -16.94 9.08 -9.52
CA ALA A 167 -18.26 8.83 -10.10
C ALA A 167 -19.25 9.84 -9.50
N LEU A 168 -20.46 9.95 -10.06
CA LEU A 168 -21.44 10.93 -9.60
C LEU A 168 -22.37 10.32 -8.54
N ARG A 169 -23.12 9.28 -8.91
CA ARG A 169 -24.07 8.58 -8.04
C ARG A 169 -23.44 7.38 -7.34
N ASN A 170 -22.64 6.59 -8.05
CA ASN A 170 -21.94 5.46 -7.47
C ASN A 170 -20.75 5.93 -6.62
N ARG A 171 -20.23 5.01 -5.79
CA ARG A 171 -18.95 5.23 -5.11
C ARG A 171 -17.83 5.33 -6.16
N PRO A 172 -16.73 6.06 -5.87
CA PRO A 172 -15.56 6.08 -6.73
C PRO A 172 -15.03 4.66 -6.97
N PHE A 173 -14.66 4.37 -8.21
CA PHE A 173 -13.93 3.14 -8.53
C PHE A 173 -12.53 3.23 -7.91
N VAL A 174 -12.11 2.19 -7.19
CA VAL A 174 -10.75 2.10 -6.62
C VAL A 174 -10.18 0.71 -6.80
N LEU A 175 -9.12 0.62 -7.59
CA LEU A 175 -8.26 -0.56 -7.68
C LEU A 175 -7.05 -0.33 -6.78
N ASP A 176 -6.74 -1.27 -5.88
CA ASP A 176 -5.51 -1.27 -5.08
C ASP A 176 -4.97 -2.70 -5.03
N ILE A 177 -3.89 -2.97 -5.78
CA ILE A 177 -3.40 -4.32 -6.01
C ILE A 177 -1.88 -4.41 -5.89
N SER A 178 -1.40 -5.57 -5.45
CA SER A 178 -0.02 -6.00 -5.66
C SER A 178 0.19 -6.46 -7.10
N THR A 179 1.42 -6.35 -7.62
CA THR A 179 1.78 -6.97 -8.91
C THR A 179 2.21 -8.42 -8.76
N THR A 180 2.21 -8.96 -7.53
CA THR A 180 2.34 -10.39 -7.24
C THR A 180 0.99 -11.10 -7.19
N THR A 181 0.99 -12.42 -7.40
CA THR A 181 -0.23 -13.26 -7.28
C THR A 181 -0.84 -13.17 -5.89
N VAL A 182 -0.01 -12.99 -4.86
CA VAL A 182 -0.45 -12.88 -3.47
C VAL A 182 0.48 -11.96 -2.67
N ALA A 183 -0.06 -11.33 -1.63
CA ALA A 183 0.76 -10.64 -0.63
C ALA A 183 1.44 -11.64 0.30
N ALA A 184 2.72 -11.44 0.62
CA ALA A 184 3.46 -12.32 1.53
C ALA A 184 2.79 -12.45 2.91
N ASN A 185 2.12 -11.40 3.39
CA ASN A 185 1.37 -11.49 4.65
C ASN A 185 0.19 -12.46 4.59
N LYS A 186 -0.41 -12.68 3.41
CA LYS A 186 -1.48 -13.68 3.24
C LYS A 186 -0.91 -15.09 3.31
N VAL A 187 0.30 -15.34 2.80
CA VAL A 187 1.02 -16.61 3.00
C VAL A 187 1.26 -16.85 4.49
N LYS A 188 1.71 -15.83 5.22
CA LYS A 188 1.89 -15.91 6.68
C LYS A 188 0.60 -16.26 7.43
N VAL A 189 -0.55 -15.74 7.00
CA VAL A 189 -1.85 -16.09 7.62
C VAL A 189 -2.19 -17.57 7.41
N TYR A 190 -1.89 -18.14 6.25
CA TYR A 190 -2.09 -19.56 6.00
C TYR A 190 -1.18 -20.43 6.89
N ASP A 191 0.09 -20.03 7.02
CA ASP A 191 1.06 -20.69 7.89
C ASP A 191 0.65 -20.66 9.37
N LEU A 192 0.22 -19.50 9.87
CA LEU A 192 -0.29 -19.37 11.24
C LEU A 192 -1.51 -20.25 11.53
N ASN A 193 -2.29 -20.57 10.50
CA ASN A 193 -3.45 -21.46 10.60
C ASN A 193 -3.12 -22.92 10.28
N GLY A 194 -1.87 -23.24 9.90
CA GLY A 194 -1.44 -24.58 9.52
C GLY A 194 -2.18 -25.14 8.30
N VAL A 195 -2.58 -24.29 7.36
CA VAL A 195 -3.31 -24.69 6.15
C VAL A 195 -2.48 -24.49 4.88
N PRO A 196 -2.52 -25.42 3.91
CA PRO A 196 -1.78 -25.29 2.65
C PRO A 196 -2.17 -24.04 1.86
N ILE A 197 -1.18 -23.41 1.19
CA ILE A 197 -1.44 -22.31 0.27
C ILE A 197 -1.90 -22.82 -1.10
N PRO A 198 -2.71 -22.03 -1.85
CA PRO A 198 -3.05 -22.35 -3.22
C PRO A 198 -1.80 -22.50 -4.10
N GLU A 199 -1.85 -23.48 -5.01
CA GLU A 199 -0.81 -23.69 -6.00
C GLU A 199 -0.57 -22.42 -6.85
N GLY A 200 0.70 -22.15 -7.16
CA GLY A 200 1.10 -21.02 -7.99
C GLY A 200 1.29 -19.71 -7.24
N TRP A 201 1.08 -19.66 -5.92
CA TRP A 201 1.42 -18.48 -5.10
C TRP A 201 2.93 -18.31 -4.92
N VAL A 202 3.62 -19.40 -4.61
CA VAL A 202 5.06 -19.44 -4.29
C VAL A 202 5.73 -20.53 -5.12
N VAL A 203 6.96 -20.29 -5.53
CA VAL A 203 7.82 -21.28 -6.21
C VAL A 203 9.15 -21.41 -5.49
N ASP A 204 9.74 -22.61 -5.52
CA ASP A 204 11.07 -22.88 -5.00
C ASP A 204 12.19 -22.37 -5.95
N GLU A 205 13.45 -22.63 -5.61
CA GLU A 205 14.62 -22.26 -6.43
C GLU A 205 14.64 -22.91 -7.83
N ALA A 206 13.94 -24.04 -8.02
CA ALA A 206 13.81 -24.72 -9.30
C ALA A 206 12.58 -24.23 -10.10
N GLY A 207 11.82 -23.26 -9.57
CA GLY A 207 10.61 -22.75 -10.16
C GLY A 207 9.39 -23.66 -10.01
N ARG A 208 9.46 -24.67 -9.12
CA ARG A 208 8.35 -25.61 -8.87
C ARG A 208 7.38 -25.00 -7.85
N PRO A 209 6.06 -25.18 -8.00
CA PRO A 209 5.08 -24.67 -7.05
C PRO A 209 5.28 -25.22 -5.63
N VAL A 210 5.17 -24.35 -4.64
CA VAL A 210 5.16 -24.70 -3.21
C VAL A 210 3.74 -24.53 -2.67
N THR A 211 3.23 -25.53 -1.96
CA THR A 211 1.88 -25.53 -1.38
C THR A 211 1.87 -25.70 0.14
N ASP A 212 2.94 -26.24 0.73
CA ASP A 212 3.11 -26.22 2.18
C ASP A 212 3.39 -24.79 2.65
N SER A 213 2.60 -24.31 3.61
CA SER A 213 2.65 -22.91 4.06
C SER A 213 3.93 -22.59 4.84
N ALA A 214 4.46 -23.55 5.59
CA ALA A 214 5.68 -23.36 6.38
C ALA A 214 6.91 -23.34 5.45
N GLU A 215 6.94 -24.23 4.46
CA GLU A 215 7.92 -24.20 3.38
C GLU A 215 7.86 -22.88 2.60
N ALA A 216 6.66 -22.42 2.24
CA ALA A 216 6.49 -21.16 1.53
C ALA A 216 7.02 -19.95 2.33
N MET A 217 6.81 -19.91 3.65
CA MET A 217 7.37 -18.86 4.51
C MET A 217 8.91 -18.91 4.55
N ARG A 218 9.49 -20.10 4.58
CA ARG A 218 10.94 -20.31 4.51
C ARG A 218 11.49 -19.82 3.16
N VAL A 219 10.86 -20.21 2.05
CA VAL A 219 11.23 -19.78 0.69
C VAL A 219 11.21 -18.26 0.56
N ILE A 220 10.15 -17.59 1.03
CA ILE A 220 10.00 -16.13 0.87
C ILE A 220 11.02 -15.33 1.71
N PHE A 221 11.30 -15.77 2.94
CA PHE A 221 12.00 -14.93 3.93
C PHE A 221 13.37 -15.43 4.37
N GLN A 222 13.72 -16.68 4.08
CA GLN A 222 14.93 -17.34 4.61
C GLN A 222 15.80 -17.96 3.53
N GLU A 223 15.27 -18.24 2.33
CA GLU A 223 16.03 -18.83 1.23
C GLU A 223 16.49 -17.77 0.21
N PRO A 224 17.63 -18.01 -0.46
CA PRO A 224 18.12 -17.11 -1.50
C PRO A 224 17.39 -17.29 -2.84
N GLY A 225 16.80 -18.46 -3.09
CA GLY A 225 16.10 -18.81 -4.32
C GLY A 225 14.63 -19.12 -4.09
N GLY A 226 13.83 -18.96 -5.13
CA GLY A 226 12.38 -19.03 -5.04
C GLY A 226 11.76 -17.72 -4.53
N GLY A 227 10.44 -17.73 -4.39
CA GLY A 227 9.68 -16.58 -3.93
C GLY A 227 8.26 -16.55 -4.47
N VAL A 228 7.63 -15.39 -4.35
CA VAL A 228 6.24 -15.18 -4.78
C VAL A 228 6.18 -14.99 -6.28
N THR A 229 5.18 -15.60 -6.92
CA THR A 229 4.98 -15.45 -8.36
C THR A 229 4.37 -14.08 -8.71
N PRO A 230 4.63 -13.55 -9.91
CA PRO A 230 3.94 -12.37 -10.42
C PRO A 230 2.46 -12.65 -10.68
N LEU A 231 1.61 -11.62 -10.63
CA LEU A 231 0.18 -11.72 -10.94
C LEU A 231 -0.05 -12.47 -12.27
N GLY A 232 -0.89 -13.50 -12.21
CA GLY A 232 -1.07 -14.45 -13.31
C GLY A 232 -0.24 -15.73 -13.14
N GLY A 233 0.56 -15.86 -12.08
CA GLY A 233 1.23 -17.11 -11.69
C GLY A 233 2.27 -17.58 -12.71
N ALA A 234 2.08 -18.79 -13.24
CA ALA A 234 2.93 -19.36 -14.27
C ALA A 234 2.82 -18.57 -15.59
N GLU A 235 3.77 -18.78 -16.50
CA GLU A 235 3.76 -18.09 -17.80
C GLU A 235 2.50 -18.39 -18.62
N ALA A 236 2.06 -19.66 -18.62
CA ALA A 236 0.87 -20.11 -19.33
C ALA A 236 -0.44 -19.45 -18.81
N THR A 237 -0.46 -19.04 -17.54
CA THR A 237 -1.60 -18.36 -16.91
C THR A 237 -1.44 -16.84 -16.89
N GLY A 238 -0.40 -16.31 -17.57
CA GLY A 238 -0.22 -14.87 -17.77
C GLY A 238 0.74 -14.19 -16.79
N GLY A 239 1.54 -14.93 -16.02
CA GLY A 239 2.50 -14.36 -15.06
C GLY A 239 3.46 -13.32 -15.64
N HIS A 240 3.82 -13.45 -16.93
CA HIS A 240 4.65 -12.45 -17.63
C HIS A 240 4.00 -11.05 -17.67
N LYS A 241 2.66 -10.97 -17.62
CA LYS A 241 1.92 -9.69 -17.55
C LYS A 241 2.06 -9.05 -16.18
N GLY A 242 1.87 -9.82 -15.10
CA GLY A 242 2.10 -9.34 -13.73
C GLY A 242 3.55 -8.93 -13.51
N TYR A 243 4.50 -9.68 -14.07
CA TYR A 243 5.91 -9.32 -14.05
C TYR A 243 6.16 -8.00 -14.78
N GLY A 244 5.61 -7.83 -15.99
CA GLY A 244 5.70 -6.57 -16.73
C GLY A 244 5.13 -5.38 -15.96
N LEU A 245 4.00 -5.55 -15.28
CA LEU A 245 3.43 -4.53 -14.39
C LEU A 245 4.38 -4.20 -13.21
N GLY A 246 4.96 -5.21 -12.57
CA GLY A 246 5.90 -5.01 -11.47
C GLY A 246 7.18 -4.28 -11.90
N VAL A 247 7.67 -4.53 -13.12
CA VAL A 247 8.79 -3.79 -13.72
C VAL A 247 8.38 -2.35 -14.04
N MET A 248 7.20 -2.12 -14.63
CA MET A 248 6.67 -0.77 -14.87
C MET A 248 6.62 0.05 -13.58
N VAL A 249 6.10 -0.54 -12.50
CA VAL A 249 6.08 0.08 -11.17
C VAL A 249 7.49 0.41 -10.69
N GLN A 250 8.46 -0.49 -10.86
CA GLN A 250 9.85 -0.26 -10.48
C GLN A 250 10.46 0.92 -11.25
N VAL A 251 10.19 1.00 -12.56
CA VAL A 251 10.66 2.09 -13.42
C VAL A 251 10.09 3.43 -12.96
N LEU A 252 8.77 3.52 -12.78
CA LEU A 252 8.10 4.76 -12.38
C LEU A 252 8.48 5.21 -10.97
N SER A 253 8.55 4.26 -10.04
CA SER A 253 8.65 4.59 -8.62
C SER A 253 10.09 4.72 -8.15
N ALA A 254 11.05 4.02 -8.76
CA ALA A 254 12.45 4.06 -8.35
C ALA A 254 13.38 4.62 -9.43
N THR A 255 13.38 4.04 -10.64
CA THR A 255 14.34 4.47 -11.69
C THR A 255 14.11 5.93 -12.10
N LEU A 256 12.85 6.33 -12.30
CA LEU A 256 12.47 7.70 -12.66
C LEU A 256 12.75 8.70 -11.53
N THR A 257 12.50 8.31 -10.28
CA THR A 257 12.64 9.20 -9.11
C THR A 257 14.08 9.26 -8.60
N GLY A 258 14.92 8.31 -9.00
CA GLY A 258 16.27 8.12 -8.48
C GLY A 258 16.31 7.46 -7.10
N ALA A 259 15.26 6.72 -6.73
CA ALA A 259 15.22 5.91 -5.50
C ALA A 259 15.83 4.53 -5.70
N ALA A 260 15.94 3.75 -4.63
CA ALA A 260 16.64 2.48 -4.62
C ALA A 260 15.98 1.38 -5.47
N PHE A 261 16.83 0.58 -6.13
CA PHE A 261 16.49 -0.77 -6.56
C PHE A 261 17.12 -1.79 -5.62
N GLY A 262 16.28 -2.48 -4.83
CA GLY A 262 16.70 -3.37 -3.74
C GLY A 262 17.86 -4.31 -4.09
N PRO A 263 17.76 -5.16 -5.12
CA PRO A 263 18.82 -6.09 -5.48
C PRO A 263 20.18 -5.44 -5.79
N ALA A 264 20.18 -4.24 -6.38
CA ALA A 264 21.41 -3.52 -6.68
C ALA A 264 21.96 -2.76 -5.46
N ARG A 265 21.10 -2.29 -4.56
CA ARG A 265 21.48 -1.47 -3.40
C ARG A 265 21.81 -2.29 -2.16
N ASN A 266 21.02 -3.31 -1.85
CA ASN A 266 21.10 -4.10 -0.61
C ASN A 266 22.51 -4.63 -0.31
N PRO A 267 23.31 -5.12 -1.29
CA PRO A 267 24.68 -5.59 -1.01
C PRO A 267 25.63 -4.51 -0.47
N THR A 268 25.31 -3.22 -0.68
CA THR A 268 26.15 -2.08 -0.27
C THR A 268 25.57 -1.30 0.90
N ARG A 269 24.38 -1.70 1.39
CA ARG A 269 23.65 -0.99 2.45
C ARG A 269 24.33 -1.20 3.80
N LYS A 270 24.46 -0.13 4.57
CA LYS A 270 24.99 -0.15 5.94
C LYS A 270 23.84 -0.18 6.96
N PRO A 271 24.07 -0.68 8.18
CA PRO A 271 23.13 -0.51 9.29
C PRO A 271 22.79 0.97 9.48
N GLY A 272 21.50 1.28 9.64
CA GLY A 272 21.00 2.65 9.76
C GLY A 272 20.72 3.37 8.43
N ASP A 273 21.18 2.86 7.28
CA ASP A 273 20.79 3.46 6.00
C ASP A 273 19.26 3.37 5.82
N PRO A 274 18.59 4.43 5.32
CA PRO A 274 17.16 4.40 5.06
C PRO A 274 16.82 3.38 3.95
N ASP A 275 15.56 2.98 3.83
CA ASP A 275 15.16 2.06 2.76
C ASP A 275 15.26 2.72 1.37
N ASP A 276 15.08 4.04 1.31
CA ASP A 276 15.04 4.82 0.06
C ASP A 276 14.02 4.22 -0.93
N VAL A 277 12.81 3.96 -0.42
CA VAL A 277 11.66 3.58 -1.24
C VAL A 277 11.26 4.78 -2.07
N GLY A 278 10.89 4.52 -3.31
CA GLY A 278 10.37 5.54 -4.19
C GLY A 278 8.91 5.28 -4.57
N HIS A 279 8.23 6.37 -4.91
CA HIS A 279 6.80 6.39 -5.21
C HIS A 279 6.54 7.29 -6.42
N PHE A 280 5.46 7.02 -7.14
CA PHE A 280 5.01 7.83 -8.25
C PHE A 280 3.51 8.10 -8.12
N PHE A 281 3.10 9.34 -8.37
CA PHE A 281 1.73 9.83 -8.21
C PHE A 281 1.33 10.58 -9.48
N LEU A 282 0.18 10.24 -10.04
CA LEU A 282 -0.39 10.89 -11.21
C LEU A 282 -1.80 11.35 -10.87
N ALA A 283 -2.09 12.61 -11.17
CA ALA A 283 -3.44 13.18 -11.12
C ALA A 283 -3.85 13.63 -12.53
N ILE A 284 -5.07 13.30 -12.93
CA ILE A 284 -5.65 13.66 -14.23
C ILE A 284 -7.00 14.31 -13.96
N ASP A 285 -7.18 15.55 -14.40
CA ASP A 285 -8.45 16.26 -14.35
C ASP A 285 -9.31 15.88 -15.58
N PRO A 286 -10.44 15.17 -15.40
CA PRO A 286 -11.29 14.79 -16.52
C PRO A 286 -11.82 15.99 -17.33
N ARG A 287 -11.92 17.17 -16.70
CA ARG A 287 -12.39 18.41 -17.35
C ARG A 287 -11.41 18.93 -18.40
N ALA A 288 -10.15 18.49 -18.37
CA ALA A 288 -9.18 18.78 -19.43
C ALA A 288 -9.44 17.99 -20.73
N PHE A 289 -10.30 16.96 -20.69
CA PHE A 289 -10.58 16.08 -21.82
C PHE A 289 -12.00 16.21 -22.36
N ARG A 290 -12.97 16.56 -21.49
CA ARG A 290 -14.38 16.67 -21.86
C ARG A 290 -15.15 17.58 -20.88
N PRO A 291 -16.37 18.03 -21.22
CA PRO A 291 -17.18 18.86 -20.35
C PRO A 291 -17.41 18.25 -18.96
N GLU A 292 -17.53 19.12 -17.96
CA GLU A 292 -17.78 18.76 -16.55
C GLU A 292 -19.05 17.90 -16.40
N GLY A 293 -19.00 16.92 -15.49
CA GLY A 293 -20.08 15.96 -15.24
C GLY A 293 -20.18 14.86 -16.29
N GLY A 294 -19.61 15.06 -17.49
CA GLY A 294 -19.54 14.03 -18.50
C GLY A 294 -18.86 12.79 -17.96
N PHE A 295 -17.62 12.94 -17.44
CA PHE A 295 -16.77 11.82 -16.93
C PHE A 295 -17.51 10.94 -15.94
N GLU A 296 -18.06 11.57 -14.92
CA GLU A 296 -18.69 10.93 -13.79
C GLU A 296 -19.98 10.18 -14.19
N ASN A 297 -20.74 10.71 -15.16
CA ASN A 297 -21.91 10.03 -15.71
C ASN A 297 -21.56 8.73 -16.45
N ASP A 298 -20.51 8.73 -17.28
CA ASP A 298 -20.09 7.48 -17.96
C ASP A 298 -19.44 6.51 -16.99
N MET A 299 -18.77 7.01 -15.94
CA MET A 299 -18.28 6.15 -14.85
C MET A 299 -19.43 5.45 -14.14
N ASP A 300 -20.53 6.16 -13.84
CA ASP A 300 -21.73 5.55 -13.30
C ASP A 300 -22.31 4.49 -14.24
N ALA A 301 -22.45 4.81 -15.53
CA ALA A 301 -22.98 3.87 -16.52
C ALA A 301 -22.09 2.62 -16.64
N MET A 302 -20.77 2.79 -16.60
CA MET A 302 -19.81 1.69 -16.61
C MET A 302 -19.96 0.81 -15.36
N ILE A 303 -20.00 1.41 -14.17
CA ILE A 303 -20.15 0.67 -12.90
C ILE A 303 -21.47 -0.10 -12.86
N ASP A 304 -22.58 0.55 -13.21
CA ASP A 304 -23.90 -0.09 -13.25
C ASP A 304 -23.92 -1.25 -14.25
N THR A 305 -23.32 -1.07 -15.42
CA THR A 305 -23.24 -2.12 -16.46
C THR A 305 -22.46 -3.33 -15.97
N LEU A 306 -21.30 -3.12 -15.31
CA LEU A 306 -20.52 -4.21 -14.74
C LEU A 306 -21.32 -4.98 -13.68
N ARG A 307 -21.96 -4.26 -12.75
CA ARG A 307 -22.78 -4.85 -11.68
C ARG A 307 -24.02 -5.58 -12.17
N ALA A 308 -24.60 -5.15 -13.30
CA ALA A 308 -25.76 -5.79 -13.91
C ALA A 308 -25.43 -7.10 -14.63
N THR A 309 -24.15 -7.45 -14.77
CA THR A 309 -23.73 -8.73 -15.37
C THR A 309 -24.29 -9.91 -14.56
N PRO A 310 -24.99 -10.87 -15.19
CA PRO A 310 -25.44 -12.07 -14.48
C PRO A 310 -24.26 -12.80 -13.82
N PRO A 311 -24.29 -13.02 -12.50
CA PRO A 311 -23.18 -13.67 -11.82
C PRO A 311 -23.14 -15.16 -12.14
N ALA A 312 -21.94 -15.74 -12.21
CA ALA A 312 -21.76 -17.19 -12.38
C ALA A 312 -22.30 -17.99 -11.18
N ASP A 313 -22.30 -17.38 -9.99
CA ASP A 313 -22.93 -17.88 -8.77
C ASP A 313 -23.85 -16.79 -8.19
N PRO A 314 -25.18 -16.99 -8.12
CA PRO A 314 -26.12 -16.01 -7.58
C PRO A 314 -25.83 -15.54 -6.15
N ALA A 315 -25.12 -16.32 -5.34
CA ALA A 315 -24.71 -15.93 -3.99
C ALA A 315 -23.47 -15.02 -3.98
N ARG A 316 -22.81 -14.83 -5.11
CA ARG A 316 -21.56 -14.08 -5.27
C ARG A 316 -21.69 -13.10 -6.45
N PRO A 317 -22.34 -11.95 -6.25
CA PRO A 317 -22.55 -10.98 -7.31
C PRO A 317 -21.23 -10.39 -7.82
N VAL A 318 -21.26 -9.84 -9.04
CA VAL A 318 -20.11 -9.11 -9.60
C VAL A 318 -19.85 -7.85 -8.77
N LEU A 319 -18.60 -7.66 -8.37
CA LEU A 319 -18.12 -6.49 -7.64
C LEU A 319 -17.27 -5.61 -8.56
N VAL A 320 -17.21 -4.31 -8.25
CA VAL A 320 -16.25 -3.38 -8.86
C VAL A 320 -15.16 -2.99 -7.84
N GLY A 321 -14.05 -2.44 -8.36
CA GLY A 321 -12.94 -2.02 -7.52
C GLY A 321 -13.40 -1.04 -6.43
N GLY A 322 -13.09 -1.38 -5.16
CA GLY A 322 -13.43 -0.58 -3.99
C GLY A 322 -14.70 -1.02 -3.27
N ASP A 323 -15.50 -1.93 -3.84
CA ASP A 323 -16.71 -2.45 -3.19
C ASP A 323 -16.39 -3.20 -1.89
N PRO A 324 -15.44 -4.17 -1.87
CA PRO A 324 -15.11 -4.90 -0.63
C PRO A 324 -14.65 -3.96 0.48
N GLU A 325 -13.75 -3.03 0.17
CA GLU A 325 -13.17 -2.10 1.12
C GLU A 325 -14.20 -1.12 1.67
N ALA A 326 -15.13 -0.67 0.82
CA ALA A 326 -16.16 0.27 1.23
C ALA A 326 -17.21 -0.40 2.13
N ALA A 327 -17.63 -1.62 1.82
CA ALA A 327 -18.53 -2.40 2.67
C ALA A 327 -17.89 -2.71 4.03
N GLU A 328 -16.61 -3.08 4.03
CA GLU A 328 -15.89 -3.36 5.27
C GLU A 328 -15.67 -2.10 6.12
N ARG A 329 -15.37 -0.97 5.49
CA ARG A 329 -15.28 0.33 6.16
C ARG A 329 -16.58 0.71 6.87
N GLU A 330 -17.73 0.55 6.21
CA GLU A 330 -19.03 0.81 6.85
C GLU A 330 -19.25 -0.11 8.05
N ARG A 331 -19.00 -1.41 7.88
CA ARG A 331 -19.12 -2.39 8.95
C ARG A 331 -18.23 -2.07 10.15
N ARG A 332 -16.98 -1.64 9.93
CA ARG A 332 -16.01 -1.34 11.00
C ARG A 332 -16.17 0.04 11.61
N LEU A 333 -16.77 0.99 10.90
CA LEU A 333 -17.15 2.29 11.47
C LEU A 333 -18.23 2.11 12.54
N GLU A 334 -19.23 1.26 12.28
CA GLU A 334 -20.31 0.97 13.23
C GLU A 334 -19.89 -0.05 14.29
N GLY A 335 -19.26 -1.14 13.86
CA GLY A 335 -18.96 -2.30 14.69
C GLY A 335 -17.59 -2.27 15.39
N GLY A 336 -16.72 -1.33 15.04
CA GLY A 336 -15.34 -1.25 15.51
C GLY A 336 -14.34 -2.03 14.64
N ILE A 337 -13.06 -1.70 14.80
CA ILE A 337 -11.92 -2.37 14.17
C ILE A 337 -11.57 -3.61 15.00
N PRO A 338 -11.52 -4.81 14.38
CA PRO A 338 -11.14 -6.03 15.05
C PRO A 338 -9.63 -6.06 15.39
N VAL A 339 -9.29 -6.09 16.68
CA VAL A 339 -7.91 -6.19 17.17
C VAL A 339 -7.67 -7.56 17.83
N PRO A 340 -6.81 -8.42 17.25
CA PRO A 340 -6.43 -9.69 17.85
C PRO A 340 -5.65 -9.53 19.17
N PRO A 341 -5.78 -10.44 20.15
CA PRO A 341 -5.03 -10.37 21.40
C PRO A 341 -3.50 -10.30 21.23
N ALA A 342 -2.97 -10.99 20.22
CA ALA A 342 -1.53 -10.93 19.92
C ALA A 342 -1.09 -9.53 19.48
N LEU A 343 -1.86 -8.88 18.59
CA LEU A 343 -1.60 -7.50 18.18
C LEU A 343 -1.76 -6.55 19.37
N GLU A 344 -2.77 -6.78 20.20
CA GLU A 344 -2.98 -6.02 21.43
C GLU A 344 -1.76 -6.04 22.36
N ALA A 345 -1.20 -7.24 22.59
CA ALA A 345 -0.01 -7.42 23.42
C ALA A 345 1.21 -6.70 22.84
N HIS A 346 1.42 -6.76 21.52
CA HIS A 346 2.51 -6.05 20.85
C HIS A 346 2.37 -4.53 21.00
N VAL A 347 1.18 -3.98 20.73
CA VAL A 347 0.93 -2.54 20.89
C VAL A 347 1.13 -2.10 22.33
N ARG A 348 0.65 -2.87 23.31
CA ARG A 348 0.87 -2.59 24.74
C ARG A 348 2.36 -2.56 25.09
N ALA A 349 3.16 -3.47 24.54
CA ALA A 349 4.60 -3.49 24.73
C ALA A 349 5.30 -2.26 24.10
N ILE A 350 4.86 -1.84 22.91
CA ILE A 350 5.33 -0.60 22.26
C ILE A 350 5.02 0.62 23.13
N CYS A 351 3.79 0.71 23.68
CA CYS A 351 3.41 1.78 24.60
C CYS A 351 4.33 1.81 25.83
N GLY A 352 4.62 0.64 26.43
CA GLY A 352 5.53 0.53 27.57
C GLY A 352 6.95 1.00 27.27
N ARG A 353 7.49 0.70 26.08
CA ARG A 353 8.84 1.13 25.66
C ARG A 353 8.91 2.61 25.26
N SER A 354 7.86 3.12 24.61
CA SER A 354 7.81 4.51 24.11
C SER A 354 7.35 5.52 25.16
N GLY A 355 6.68 5.06 26.23
CA GLY A 355 6.01 5.93 27.19
C GLY A 355 4.66 6.47 26.71
N ALA A 356 4.16 6.03 25.55
CA ALA A 356 2.83 6.38 25.08
C ALA A 356 1.76 5.75 25.99
N ARG A 357 0.64 6.46 26.18
CA ARG A 357 -0.52 5.88 26.86
C ARG A 357 -1.11 4.75 26.00
N TYR A 358 -1.51 3.68 26.66
CA TYR A 358 -2.28 2.63 26.04
C TYR A 358 -3.77 3.02 26.01
N GLU A 359 -4.37 3.00 24.82
CA GLU A 359 -5.71 3.53 24.55
C GLU A 359 -6.67 2.45 24.05
N LEU A 360 -6.24 1.25 23.62
CA LEU A 360 -7.14 0.25 22.98
C LEU A 360 -8.07 -0.50 23.96
N SER A 361 -7.91 -0.30 25.27
CA SER A 361 -8.85 -0.74 26.33
C SER A 361 -9.42 0.47 27.06
N ASP A 362 -10.57 0.26 27.70
CA ASP A 362 -11.09 1.19 28.72
C ASP A 362 -10.33 1.08 30.05
N ASP A 363 -9.64 -0.05 30.25
CA ASP A 363 -8.81 -0.37 31.43
C ASP A 363 -7.46 0.36 31.45
#